data_AF-A0A662JDD7-F1
#
_entry.id   AF-A0A662JDD7-F1
#
_cell.length_a   1.000
_cell.length_b   1.000
_cell.length_c   1.000
_cell.angle_alpha   90.00
_cell.angle_beta   90.00
_cell.angle_gamma   90.00
#
_symmetry.space_group_name_H-M   'P 1'
#
loop_
_entity.id
_entity.type
_entity.pdbx_description
1 polymer ?
#
loop_
_entity_poly.entity_id
_entity_poly.type
_entity_poly.pdbx_seq_one_letter_code
_entity_poly.pdbx_strand_id
1 'polypeptide(L)' 'MKVLEPKSLEDYTGIMKLASKLKLTFYDAAYLYVAKRDRPALVTEDAKLIEKASFIEVKAVNTDRLIEGSRR' A
#
# COMPACT_ATOMS: atom_id res chain seq x y z
N MET A 1 -9.21 -16.13 3.23
CA MET A 1 -8.56 -14.85 2.87
C MET A 1 -9.36 -13.72 3.52
N LYS A 2 -8.71 -12.82 4.27
CA LYS A 2 -9.36 -11.65 4.88
C LYS A 2 -9.18 -10.45 3.96
N VAL A 3 -10.26 -9.74 3.64
CA VAL A 3 -10.20 -8.49 2.89
C VAL A 3 -10.00 -7.34 3.88
N LEU A 4 -9.00 -6.51 3.63
CA LEU A 4 -8.80 -5.23 4.32
C LEU A 4 -9.34 -4.13 3.42
N GLU A 5 -10.19 -3.27 3.97
CA GLU A 5 -10.86 -2.20 3.21
C GLU A 5 -10.93 -0.92 4.05
N PRO A 6 -11.01 0.26 3.41
CA PRO A 6 -11.42 1.51 4.04
C PRO A 6 -12.87 1.38 4.52
N LYS A 7 -13.20 1.81 5.74
CA LYS A 7 -14.55 1.62 6.34
C LYS A 7 -15.20 2.89 6.85
N SER A 8 -14.47 4.00 6.86
CA SER A 8 -14.89 5.25 7.50
C SER A 8 -14.56 6.45 6.63
N LEU A 9 -15.27 7.57 6.84
CA LEU A 9 -14.98 8.83 6.17
C LEU A 9 -13.54 9.29 6.47
N GLU A 10 -13.04 8.98 7.67
CA GLU A 10 -11.67 9.21 8.10
C GLU A 10 -10.67 8.43 7.22
N ASP A 11 -10.96 7.16 6.89
CA ASP A 11 -10.13 6.38 5.97
C ASP A 11 -10.10 7.02 4.58
N TYR A 12 -11.27 7.33 3.99
CA TYR A 12 -11.35 7.96 2.67
C TYR A 12 -10.61 9.30 2.63
N THR A 13 -10.74 10.10 3.68
CA THR A 13 -10.02 11.37 3.82
C THR A 13 -8.50 11.14 3.92
N GLY A 14 -8.08 10.12 4.67
CA GLY A 14 -6.67 9.73 4.80
C GLY A 14 -6.06 9.29 3.47
N ILE A 15 -6.81 8.51 2.69
CA ILE A 15 -6.41 8.06 1.35
C ILE A 15 -6.28 9.26 0.41
N MET A 16 -7.26 10.16 0.38
CA MET A 16 -7.19 11.37 -0.46
C MET A 16 -5.99 12.23 -0.10
N LYS A 17 -5.72 12.46 1.19
CA LYS A 17 -4.53 13.20 1.65
C LYS A 17 -3.24 12.54 1.16
N LEU A 18 -3.17 11.21 1.23
CA LEU A 18 -2.01 10.45 0.76
C LEU A 18 -1.86 10.53 -0.77
N ALA A 19 -2.96 10.39 -1.50
CA ALA A 19 -3.00 10.50 -2.96
C ALA A 19 -2.50 11.87 -3.43
N SER A 20 -2.99 12.95 -2.82
CA SER A 20 -2.55 14.32 -3.13
C SER A 20 -1.07 14.53 -2.77
N LYS A 21 -0.63 14.09 -1.58
CA LYS A 21 0.75 14.27 -1.12
C LYS A 21 1.76 13.54 -2.01
N LEU A 22 1.44 12.30 -2.41
CA LEU A 22 2.34 11.46 -3.17
C LEU A 22 2.11 11.53 -4.68
N LYS A 23 1.15 12.33 -5.18
CA LYS A 23 0.75 12.37 -6.60
C LYS A 23 0.41 10.96 -7.14
N LEU A 24 -0.49 10.28 -6.44
CA LEU A 24 -0.99 8.95 -6.78
C LEU A 24 -2.46 9.02 -7.19
N THR A 25 -2.92 8.01 -7.90
CA THR A 25 -4.36 7.80 -8.03
C THR A 25 -4.95 7.46 -6.67
N PHE A 26 -6.27 7.64 -6.52
CA PHE A 26 -6.95 7.27 -5.29
C PHE A 26 -6.74 5.78 -4.94
N TYR A 27 -6.79 4.89 -5.93
CA TYR A 27 -6.66 3.45 -5.73
C TYR A 27 -5.25 3.05 -5.28
N ASP A 28 -4.21 3.59 -5.91
CA ASP A 28 -2.82 3.33 -5.50
C ASP A 28 -2.57 3.80 -4.06
N ALA A 29 -3.09 4.98 -3.72
CA ALA A 29 -3.01 5.50 -2.36
C ALA A 29 -3.81 4.65 -1.37
N ALA A 30 -4.92 4.04 -1.78
CA ALA A 30 -5.73 3.19 -0.90
C ALA A 30 -4.94 1.95 -0.44
N TYR A 31 -4.21 1.30 -1.35
CA TYR A 31 -3.33 0.18 -0.99
C TYR A 31 -2.23 0.60 -0.02
N LEU A 32 -1.57 1.73 -0.28
CA LEU A 32 -0.55 2.27 0.63
C LEU A 32 -1.12 2.66 2.00
N TYR A 33 -2.30 3.26 2.03
CA TYR A 33 -2.96 3.69 3.26
C TYR A 33 -3.31 2.48 4.14
N VAL A 34 -3.94 1.46 3.56
CA VAL A 34 -4.29 0.21 4.27
C VAL A 34 -3.02 -0.51 4.74
N ALA A 35 -2.00 -0.60 3.89
CA ALA A 35 -0.72 -1.20 4.26
C ALA A 35 -0.03 -0.46 5.42
N LYS A 36 -0.12 0.88 5.44
CA LYS A 36 0.41 1.68 6.55
C LYS A 36 -0.37 1.49 7.85
N ARG A 37 -1.71 1.49 7.76
CA ARG A 37 -2.61 1.38 8.93
C ARG A 37 -2.51 0.01 9.60
N ASP A 38 -2.59 -1.05 8.81
CA ASP A 38 -2.73 -2.42 9.30
C ASP A 38 -1.38 -3.16 9.36
N ARG A 39 -0.30 -2.52 8.89
CA ARG A 39 1.08 -3.01 8.78
C ARG A 39 1.33 -4.30 7.96
N PRO A 40 0.52 -4.72 6.96
CA PRO A 40 0.99 -5.75 6.03
C PRO A 40 2.06 -5.18 5.09
N ALA A 41 2.88 -6.06 4.52
CA ALA A 41 3.68 -5.68 3.35
C ALA A 41 2.75 -5.49 2.14
N LEU A 42 2.93 -4.41 1.38
CA LEU A 42 2.27 -4.22 0.09
C LEU A 42 2.95 -5.12 -0.95
N VAL A 43 2.17 -5.94 -1.65
CA VAL A 43 2.65 -6.71 -2.80
C VAL A 43 2.09 -6.06 -4.07
N THR A 44 2.96 -5.63 -4.97
CA THR A 44 2.57 -4.97 -6.23
C THR A 44 3.68 -5.10 -7.28
N GLU A 45 3.30 -5.15 -8.56
CA GLU A 45 4.25 -5.08 -9.68
C GLU A 45 4.51 -3.62 -10.14
N ASP A 46 3.77 -2.65 -9.60
CA ASP A 46 4.00 -1.24 -9.91
C ASP A 46 5.24 -0.73 -9.17
N ALA A 47 6.35 -0.60 -9.90
CA ALA A 47 7.61 -0.08 -9.39
C ALA A 47 7.50 1.34 -8.78
N LYS A 48 6.66 2.20 -9.35
CA LYS A 48 6.43 3.57 -8.84
C LYS A 48 5.70 3.51 -7.49
N LEU A 49 4.82 2.53 -7.31
CA LEU A 49 4.13 2.34 -6.03
C LEU A 49 5.05 1.79 -4.96
N ILE A 50 5.96 0.87 -5.31
CA ILE A 50 7.03 0.38 -4.44
C ILE A 50 7.92 1.53 -3.97
N GLU A 51 8.36 2.39 -4.89
CA GLU A 51 9.18 3.57 -4.57
C GLU A 51 8.46 4.46 -3.55
N LYS A 52 7.20 4.81 -3.81
CA LYS A 52 6.42 5.71 -2.94
C LYS A 52 6.06 5.11 -1.59
N ALA A 53 5.99 3.79 -1.48
CA ALA A 53 5.80 3.11 -0.20
C ALA A 53 6.94 3.43 0.79
N SER A 54 8.18 3.54 0.28
CA SER A 54 9.35 3.87 1.11
C SER A 54 9.26 5.24 1.78
N PHE A 55 8.63 6.23 1.13
CA PHE A 55 8.45 7.58 1.67
C PHE A 55 7.49 7.65 2.86
N ILE A 56 6.76 6.57 3.13
CA ILE A 56 5.78 6.49 4.21
C ILE A 56 5.99 5.28 5.12
N GLU A 57 7.19 4.67 5.07
CA GLU A 57 7.62 3.54 5.89
C GLU A 57 6.77 2.27 5.71
N VAL A 58 6.21 2.08 4.52
CA VAL A 58 5.50 0.85 4.15
C VAL A 58 6.47 -0.09 3.44
N LYS A 59 6.59 -1.33 3.93
CA LYS A 59 7.32 -2.38 3.22
C LYS A 59 6.54 -2.75 1.96
N ALA A 60 7.15 -2.62 0.78
CA ALA A 60 6.57 -3.03 -0.48
C ALA A 60 7.51 -3.96 -1.26
N VAL A 61 6.95 -4.99 -1.89
CA VAL A 61 7.69 -6.00 -2.67
C VAL A 61 6.90 -6.39 -3.92
N ASN A 62 7.58 -6.96 -4.91
CA ASN A 62 6.92 -7.61 -6.04
C ASN A 62 6.59 -9.08 -5.72
N THR A 63 5.89 -9.74 -6.64
CA THR A 63 5.46 -11.14 -6.50
C THR A 63 6.62 -12.11 -6.45
N ASP A 64 7.69 -11.90 -7.21
CA ASP A 64 8.90 -12.73 -7.15
C ASP A 64 9.48 -12.79 -5.74
N ARG A 65 9.65 -11.62 -5.10
CA ARG A 65 10.16 -11.52 -3.72
C ARG A 65 9.22 -12.14 -2.70
N LEU A 66 7.90 -12.06 -2.92
CA LEU A 66 6.91 -12.74 -2.08
C LEU A 66 7.09 -14.26 -2.15
N ILE A 67 7.25 -14.81 -3.37
CA ILE A 67 7.41 -16.25 -3.60
C ILE A 67 8.73 -16.75 -3.01
N GLU A 68 9.83 -16.03 -3.22
CA GLU A 68 11.14 -16.35 -2.62
C GLU A 68 11.07 -16.41 -1.08
N GLY A 69 10.35 -15.48 -0.46
CA GLY A 69 10.16 -15.44 0.98
C GLY A 69 9.27 -16.57 1.52
N SER A 70 8.37 -17.11 0.70
CA SER A 70 7.43 -18.18 1.09
C SER A 70 8.03 -19.59 1.01
N ARG A 71 9.19 -19.73 0.37
CA ARG A 71 9.93 -21.00 0.22
C ARG A 71 10.90 -21.29 1.38
N ARG A 72 10.94 -20.43 2.39
CA ARG A 72 11.82 -20.55 3.56
C ARG A 72 11.06 -21.07 4.77
#